data_AF-A0AA90NA40-F1
#
_entry.id   AF-A0AA90NA40-F1
#
_cell.length_a   1.000
_cell.length_b   1.000
_cell.length_c   1.000
_cell.angle_alpha   90.00
_cell.angle_beta   90.00
_cell.angle_gamma   90.00
#
_symmetry.space_group_name_H-M   'P 1'
#
loop_
_entity.id
_entity.type
_entity.pdbx_description
1 polymer ?
#
loop_
_entity_poly.entity_id
_entity_poly.type
_entity_poly.pdbx_seq_one_letter_code
_entity_poly.pdbx_strand_id
1 'polypeptide(L)'
;MSNPQDPYGQNPSQDGYQQYPQQQPYGGQQPYQPYGQQPGYGQQPGYSQQPGYGQPAYGYQQYPGQPPQKPNRTPLYIAIGVAVVLVIAVVVAAVVLLTGSSGSSDSSANPSTGAATSAPSGEIDCGLPGTGKASDVSDRVVSGPLSFPISAAPGWVKETYTVYAQSKAAAGLQQAIPGQNWQAGAEVGQTNFSSKLDPKDAASRMMPCIAAGAGYNSTNPRITDLSQPEAVTVDGVPAAKVSAKILVSTQGVTTPGDIVTVIVVASAPQTYALLVEPIGFPDISAVLKSVTEQLKVAKDV
;
A
#
# COMPACT_ATOMS: atom_id res chain seq x y z
N MET A 1 -76.17 -25.37 -20.44
CA MET A 1 -75.44 -24.74 -19.32
C MET A 1 -74.06 -25.38 -19.33
N SER A 2 -73.04 -24.64 -19.76
CA SER A 2 -71.66 -25.11 -19.88
C SER A 2 -70.76 -24.11 -19.15
N ASN A 3 -69.97 -24.63 -18.21
CA ASN A 3 -68.80 -24.03 -17.56
C ASN A 3 -67.67 -23.78 -18.63
N PRO A 4 -66.45 -23.24 -18.33
CA PRO A 4 -65.87 -22.65 -17.11
C PRO A 4 -65.00 -21.36 -17.32
N GLN A 5 -64.43 -20.84 -16.22
CA GLN A 5 -63.12 -20.17 -16.02
C GLN A 5 -62.50 -19.28 -17.13
N ASP A 6 -62.15 -18.02 -16.82
CA ASP A 6 -60.78 -17.58 -16.45
C ASP A 6 -60.60 -16.04 -16.42
N PRO A 7 -59.51 -15.53 -15.79
CA PRO A 7 -59.36 -14.18 -15.26
C PRO A 7 -58.34 -13.33 -16.04
N TYR A 8 -58.74 -12.17 -16.56
CA TYR A 8 -57.81 -11.10 -16.99
C TYR A 8 -58.49 -9.72 -16.91
N GLY A 9 -57.82 -8.76 -16.27
CA GLY A 9 -58.11 -7.32 -16.30
C GLY A 9 -57.15 -6.61 -15.35
N GLN A 10 -55.99 -6.09 -15.79
CA GLN A 10 -55.72 -4.83 -16.49
C GLN A 10 -56.25 -3.53 -15.83
N ASN A 11 -55.27 -2.64 -15.61
CA ASN A 11 -55.28 -1.16 -15.64
C ASN A 11 -55.37 -0.35 -14.31
N PRO A 12 -54.81 0.88 -14.29
CA PRO A 12 -54.05 1.44 -13.17
C PRO A 12 -54.83 2.59 -12.49
N SER A 13 -54.41 3.01 -11.31
CA SER A 13 -55.05 4.14 -10.64
C SER A 13 -54.08 5.32 -10.50
N GLN A 14 -54.37 6.35 -11.30
CA GLN A 14 -54.18 7.78 -10.99
C GLN A 14 -54.97 8.14 -9.72
N ASP A 15 -54.42 9.04 -8.88
CA ASP A 15 -55.07 10.29 -8.46
C ASP A 15 -54.40 10.89 -7.20
N GLY A 16 -54.10 12.20 -7.24
CA GLY A 16 -53.62 12.96 -6.08
C GLY A 16 -52.95 14.29 -6.44
N TYR A 17 -53.76 15.31 -6.73
CA TYR A 17 -53.36 16.70 -7.05
C TYR A 17 -53.22 17.62 -5.82
N GLN A 18 -52.55 18.78 -6.05
CA GLN A 18 -52.62 20.10 -5.37
C GLN A 18 -51.64 20.37 -4.20
N GLN A 19 -51.10 21.57 -3.93
CA GLN A 19 -51.08 22.90 -4.56
C GLN A 19 -50.01 23.77 -3.85
N TYR A 20 -49.43 24.73 -4.57
CA TYR A 20 -48.57 25.83 -4.09
C TYR A 20 -49.40 27.00 -3.54
N PRO A 21 -48.83 27.87 -2.68
CA PRO A 21 -48.99 29.33 -2.88
C PRO A 21 -47.66 30.08 -2.67
N GLN A 22 -47.14 30.78 -3.69
CA GLN A 22 -47.33 32.19 -4.10
C GLN A 22 -46.41 33.22 -3.40
N GLN A 23 -45.69 33.96 -4.25
CA GLN A 23 -44.81 35.11 -3.99
C GLN A 23 -45.62 36.42 -3.85
N GLN A 24 -45.05 37.47 -3.23
CA GLN A 24 -45.26 38.90 -3.58
C GLN A 24 -44.30 39.85 -2.78
N PRO A 25 -44.12 41.15 -3.19
CA PRO A 25 -42.79 41.78 -3.41
C PRO A 25 -42.60 43.19 -2.77
N TYR A 26 -41.65 44.01 -3.30
CA TYR A 26 -41.34 45.46 -3.07
C TYR A 26 -40.35 45.78 -1.92
N GLY A 27 -39.29 46.61 -1.99
CA GLY A 27 -38.77 47.60 -2.95
C GLY A 27 -38.39 48.91 -2.20
N GLY A 28 -37.11 49.32 -2.15
CA GLY A 28 -36.72 50.73 -1.87
C GLY A 28 -35.53 51.05 -0.94
N GLN A 29 -34.44 51.56 -1.55
CA GLN A 29 -33.60 52.74 -1.22
C GLN A 29 -32.67 52.83 0.04
N GLN A 30 -31.42 53.22 -0.28
CA GLN A 30 -30.27 53.70 0.53
C GLN A 30 -30.59 54.86 1.52
N PRO A 31 -29.79 55.17 2.58
CA PRO A 31 -28.42 55.70 2.42
C PRO A 31 -27.35 55.36 3.49
N TYR A 32 -26.14 55.70 3.08
CA TYR A 32 -24.82 55.74 3.73
C TYR A 32 -24.80 56.56 5.05
N GLN A 33 -24.12 56.08 6.11
CA GLN A 33 -23.13 56.87 6.85
C GLN A 33 -22.27 56.07 7.87
N PRO A 34 -21.02 56.50 8.13
CA PRO A 34 -19.98 55.78 8.88
C PRO A 34 -19.70 56.40 10.27
N TYR A 35 -19.24 55.63 11.27
CA TYR A 35 -18.46 56.07 12.45
C TYR A 35 -18.15 54.83 13.34
N GLY A 36 -16.98 54.64 13.95
CA GLY A 36 -15.93 55.58 14.24
C GLY A 36 -14.57 54.94 14.54
N GLN A 37 -13.56 55.82 14.46
CA GLN A 37 -12.15 55.59 14.78
C GLN A 37 -11.85 55.88 16.26
N GLN A 38 -10.82 55.22 16.79
CA GLN A 38 -10.10 55.61 18.01
C GLN A 38 -8.65 55.07 17.95
N PRO A 39 -7.68 55.61 18.71
CA PRO A 39 -6.79 56.68 18.29
C PRO A 39 -5.32 56.22 18.16
N GLY A 40 -4.55 56.90 17.30
CA GLY A 40 -3.12 56.67 17.14
C GLY A 40 -2.26 57.35 18.21
N TYR A 41 -1.12 56.74 18.54
CA TYR A 41 0.10 57.38 19.06
C TYR A 41 1.26 56.38 18.95
N GLY A 42 2.35 56.77 18.29
CA GLY A 42 3.61 56.00 18.30
C GLY A 42 4.43 56.08 17.01
N GLN A 43 5.08 57.23 16.78
CA GLN A 43 6.19 57.37 15.83
C GLN A 43 7.44 56.64 16.35
N GLN A 44 8.20 55.98 15.48
CA GLN A 44 9.58 55.59 15.77
C GLN A 44 10.49 55.82 14.55
N PRO A 45 11.72 56.37 14.73
CA PRO A 45 12.43 57.12 13.69
C PRO A 45 13.33 56.27 12.80
N GLY A 46 13.61 56.78 11.59
CA GLY A 46 14.68 56.32 10.71
C GLY A 46 16.08 56.81 11.12
N TYR A 47 17.07 56.42 10.28
CA TYR A 47 18.54 56.51 10.40
C TYR A 47 19.18 55.29 11.09
N SER A 48 20.10 54.56 10.47
CA SER A 48 21.35 55.07 9.90
C SER A 48 21.84 54.35 8.62
N GLN A 49 22.29 55.15 7.65
CA GLN A 49 23.23 54.79 6.60
C GLN A 49 24.61 54.47 7.19
N GLN A 50 25.34 53.52 6.58
CA GLN A 50 26.75 53.27 6.89
C GLN A 50 27.63 53.55 5.66
N PRO A 51 28.77 54.25 5.80
CA PRO A 51 29.47 54.90 4.70
C PRO A 51 30.47 53.97 4.00
N GLY A 52 30.58 54.11 2.67
CA GLY A 52 31.71 53.59 1.92
C GLY A 52 32.95 54.49 2.06
N TYR A 53 34.13 53.89 2.11
CA TYR A 53 35.41 54.58 1.90
C TYR A 53 36.52 53.59 1.48
N GLY A 54 37.16 53.88 0.34
CA GLY A 54 38.60 53.79 0.14
C GLY A 54 39.25 52.44 -0.21
N GLN A 55 39.73 52.31 -1.45
CA GLN A 55 40.87 51.43 -1.81
C GLN A 55 42.19 51.96 -1.20
N PRO A 56 43.22 51.10 -1.09
CA PRO A 56 44.28 51.10 -2.11
C PRO A 56 44.77 49.71 -2.57
N ALA A 57 45.34 49.68 -3.77
CA ALA A 57 45.97 48.55 -4.47
C ALA A 57 47.31 48.09 -3.86
N TYR A 58 47.71 46.83 -4.12
CA TYR A 58 49.06 46.33 -4.53
C TYR A 58 49.23 44.82 -4.20
N GLY A 59 49.73 44.02 -5.15
CA GLY A 59 50.50 42.80 -4.86
C GLY A 59 50.11 41.49 -5.58
N TYR A 60 50.95 41.06 -6.52
CA TYR A 60 50.97 39.82 -7.31
C TYR A 60 50.92 38.49 -6.50
N GLN A 61 50.30 37.41 -7.04
CA GLN A 61 50.96 36.13 -7.40
C GLN A 61 50.01 34.98 -7.84
N GLN A 62 50.26 34.48 -9.07
CA GLN A 62 50.26 33.09 -9.60
C GLN A 62 49.08 32.11 -9.41
N TYR A 63 48.53 31.67 -10.57
CA TYR A 63 47.72 30.45 -10.84
C TYR A 63 48.57 29.14 -10.64
N PRO A 64 48.03 27.89 -10.62
CA PRO A 64 46.78 27.44 -11.26
C PRO A 64 45.93 26.38 -10.53
N GLY A 65 44.68 26.18 -11.00
CA GLY A 65 43.87 24.99 -10.66
C GLY A 65 42.54 24.93 -11.39
N GLN A 66 42.51 24.27 -12.56
CA GLN A 66 41.27 23.91 -13.26
C GLN A 66 40.49 22.85 -12.45
N PRO A 67 39.16 22.95 -12.32
CA PRO A 67 38.39 21.86 -11.73
C PRO A 67 38.44 20.63 -12.65
N PRO A 68 38.55 19.41 -12.09
CA PRO A 68 38.68 18.19 -12.87
C PRO A 68 37.44 17.96 -13.74
N GLN A 69 37.68 17.77 -15.04
CA GLN A 69 36.63 17.35 -15.97
C GLN A 69 36.18 15.93 -15.63
N LYS A 70 34.88 15.72 -15.45
CA LYS A 70 34.28 14.39 -15.28
C LYS A 70 34.71 13.47 -16.45
N PRO A 71 35.20 12.25 -16.18
CA PRO A 71 35.52 11.31 -17.24
C PRO A 71 34.25 10.92 -17.98
N ASN A 72 34.28 11.06 -19.31
CA ASN A 72 33.17 10.73 -20.20
C ASN A 72 33.02 9.20 -20.25
N ARG A 73 31.98 8.66 -19.63
CA ARG A 73 31.69 7.21 -19.56
C ARG A 73 30.91 6.68 -20.75
N THR A 74 30.60 7.54 -21.72
CA THR A 74 29.94 7.17 -22.98
C THR A 74 30.56 5.96 -23.69
N PRO A 75 31.90 5.79 -23.81
CA PRO A 75 32.48 4.57 -24.40
C PRO A 75 32.23 3.30 -23.56
N LEU A 76 32.11 3.41 -22.24
CA LEU A 76 31.76 2.28 -21.36
C LEU A 76 30.32 1.82 -21.61
N TYR A 77 29.38 2.75 -21.78
CA TYR A 77 27.99 2.43 -22.08
C TYR A 77 27.83 1.80 -23.47
N ILE A 78 28.62 2.24 -24.45
CA ILE A 78 28.64 1.62 -25.79
C ILE A 78 29.19 0.18 -25.71
N ALA A 79 30.26 -0.04 -24.94
CA ALA A 79 30.81 -1.39 -24.74
C ALA A 79 29.82 -2.33 -24.03
N ILE A 80 29.10 -1.84 -23.01
CA ILE A 80 28.06 -2.61 -22.32
C ILE A 80 26.88 -2.89 -23.27
N GLY A 81 26.47 -1.91 -24.08
CA GLY A 81 25.40 -2.09 -25.07
C GLY A 81 25.70 -3.21 -26.07
N VAL A 82 26.91 -3.25 -26.62
CA VAL A 82 27.32 -4.31 -27.55
C VAL A 82 27.37 -5.68 -26.87
N ALA A 83 27.86 -5.76 -25.63
CA ALA A 83 27.88 -7.01 -24.87
C ALA A 83 26.47 -7.55 -24.58
N VAL A 84 25.53 -6.67 -24.22
CA VAL A 84 24.13 -7.05 -23.96
C VAL A 84 23.45 -7.56 -25.24
N VAL A 85 23.67 -6.90 -26.38
CA VAL A 85 23.10 -7.35 -27.67
C VAL A 85 23.64 -8.73 -28.07
N LEU A 86 24.92 -9.01 -27.86
CA LEU A 86 25.51 -10.32 -28.14
C LEU A 86 24.94 -11.42 -27.23
N VAL A 87 24.74 -11.13 -25.94
CA VAL A 87 24.11 -12.09 -25.01
C VAL A 87 22.67 -12.37 -25.41
N ILE A 88 21.90 -11.35 -25.77
CA ILE A 88 20.51 -11.51 -26.24
C ILE A 88 20.47 -12.38 -27.50
N ALA A 89 21.38 -12.17 -28.46
CA ALA A 89 21.45 -12.98 -29.67
C ALA A 89 21.74 -14.47 -29.38
N VAL A 90 22.63 -14.75 -28.41
CA VAL A 90 22.94 -16.13 -27.97
C VAL A 90 21.74 -16.77 -27.27
N VAL A 91 21.03 -16.02 -26.43
CA VAL A 91 19.83 -16.51 -25.73
C VAL A 91 18.71 -16.83 -26.73
N VAL A 92 18.48 -15.96 -27.71
CA VAL A 92 17.47 -16.21 -28.75
C VAL A 92 17.83 -17.44 -29.59
N ALA A 93 19.10 -17.61 -29.97
CA ALA A 93 19.56 -18.79 -30.69
C ALA A 93 19.37 -20.08 -29.85
N ALA A 94 19.66 -20.03 -28.54
CA ALA A 94 19.47 -21.16 -27.64
C ALA A 94 17.99 -21.53 -27.47
N VAL A 95 17.09 -20.55 -27.34
CA VAL A 95 15.65 -20.78 -27.25
C VAL A 95 15.12 -21.42 -28.54
N VAL A 96 15.50 -20.91 -29.71
CA VAL A 96 15.08 -21.47 -31.00
C VAL A 96 15.55 -22.91 -31.17
N LEU A 97 16.80 -23.23 -30.77
CA LEU A 97 17.34 -24.59 -30.80
C LEU A 97 16.63 -25.53 -29.82
N LEU A 98 16.22 -25.04 -28.64
CA LEU A 98 15.51 -25.83 -27.64
C LEU A 98 14.03 -26.03 -27.96
N THR A 99 13.42 -25.13 -28.72
CA THR A 99 12.02 -25.26 -29.19
C THR A 99 11.88 -26.04 -30.51
N GLY A 100 13.00 -26.37 -31.17
CA GLY A 100 13.02 -27.00 -32.50
C GLY A 100 13.07 -28.55 -32.52
N SER A 101 13.15 -29.24 -31.39
CA SER A 101 13.28 -30.71 -31.34
C SER A 101 12.11 -31.38 -30.63
N SER A 102 11.00 -31.55 -31.35
CA SER A 102 9.94 -32.49 -30.97
C SER A 102 10.30 -33.92 -31.45
N GLY A 103 10.61 -34.81 -30.51
CA GLY A 103 10.84 -36.24 -30.74
C GLY A 103 10.52 -37.04 -29.48
N SER A 104 9.70 -38.08 -29.66
CA SER A 104 8.88 -38.77 -28.66
C SER A 104 9.59 -39.65 -27.61
N SER A 105 8.75 -40.04 -26.62
CA SER A 105 8.63 -41.32 -25.89
C SER A 105 9.33 -41.56 -24.53
N ASP A 106 8.43 -41.87 -23.59
CA ASP A 106 8.42 -42.88 -22.51
C ASP A 106 9.10 -42.69 -21.13
N SER A 107 8.22 -42.55 -20.14
CA SER A 107 8.07 -43.37 -18.92
C SER A 107 9.32 -43.96 -18.24
N SER A 108 9.64 -43.43 -17.06
CA SER A 108 9.90 -44.24 -15.85
C SER A 108 9.95 -43.37 -14.60
N ALA A 109 9.06 -43.67 -13.66
CA ALA A 109 9.11 -43.16 -12.30
C ALA A 109 10.12 -43.94 -11.47
N ASN A 110 10.97 -43.24 -10.72
CA ASN A 110 11.34 -43.64 -9.36
C ASN A 110 11.79 -42.39 -8.57
N PRO A 111 11.34 -42.18 -7.32
CA PRO A 111 11.73 -41.01 -6.53
C PRO A 111 12.93 -41.35 -5.65
N SER A 112 13.88 -40.42 -5.52
CA SER A 112 14.63 -40.17 -4.27
C SER A 112 15.63 -39.02 -4.41
N THR A 113 15.55 -38.12 -3.43
CA THR A 113 16.61 -37.23 -2.91
C THR A 113 17.20 -36.17 -3.83
N GLY A 114 16.84 -34.92 -3.54
CA GLY A 114 17.57 -33.74 -4.00
C GLY A 114 16.74 -32.48 -3.80
N ALA A 115 16.84 -31.88 -2.61
CA ALA A 115 16.34 -30.53 -2.37
C ALA A 115 17.09 -29.57 -3.31
N ALA A 116 16.42 -29.18 -4.39
CA ALA A 116 16.71 -27.95 -5.11
C ALA A 116 15.43 -27.13 -5.03
N THR A 117 15.44 -26.15 -4.12
CA THR A 117 14.48 -25.06 -4.10
C THR A 117 14.63 -24.32 -5.42
N SER A 118 13.90 -24.74 -6.45
CA SER A 118 13.61 -23.91 -7.60
C SER A 118 12.81 -22.73 -7.07
N ALA A 119 13.50 -21.61 -6.84
CA ALA A 119 12.82 -20.33 -6.73
C ALA A 119 11.88 -20.21 -7.94
N PRO A 120 10.57 -19.99 -7.75
CA PRO A 120 9.71 -19.76 -8.89
C PRO A 120 10.12 -18.41 -9.47
N SER A 121 10.88 -18.43 -10.56
CA SER A 121 11.04 -17.28 -11.45
C SER A 121 9.79 -17.10 -12.33
N GLY A 122 8.62 -17.45 -11.79
CA GLY A 122 7.36 -16.98 -12.33
C GLY A 122 7.22 -15.53 -11.89
N GLU A 123 7.05 -14.64 -12.85
CA GLU A 123 6.62 -13.27 -12.60
C GLU A 123 5.46 -13.31 -11.61
N ILE A 124 5.70 -12.90 -10.36
CA ILE A 124 4.68 -12.93 -9.33
C ILE A 124 3.70 -11.83 -9.72
N ASP A 125 2.58 -12.22 -10.33
CA ASP A 125 1.49 -11.30 -10.61
C ASP A 125 0.86 -10.89 -9.26
N CYS A 126 1.29 -9.71 -8.81
CA CYS A 126 0.81 -9.02 -7.62
C CYS A 126 -0.29 -8.01 -7.95
N GLY A 127 -0.74 -7.92 -9.22
CA GLY A 127 -1.64 -6.87 -9.69
C GLY A 127 -1.02 -5.47 -9.60
N LEU A 128 -1.81 -4.45 -9.93
CA LEU A 128 -1.38 -3.05 -9.82
C LEU A 128 -1.25 -2.66 -8.34
N PRO A 129 -0.19 -1.94 -7.93
CA PRO A 129 -0.01 -1.51 -6.55
C PRO A 129 -1.23 -0.70 -6.07
N GLY A 130 -1.83 -1.13 -4.96
CA GLY A 130 -3.13 -0.61 -4.50
C GLY A 130 -3.01 0.72 -3.73
N THR A 131 -4.02 1.57 -3.89
CA THR A 131 -4.44 2.63 -2.94
C THR A 131 -5.96 2.66 -2.89
N GLY A 132 -6.56 1.47 -2.70
CA GLY A 132 -8.01 1.34 -2.58
C GLY A 132 -8.51 2.07 -1.34
N LYS A 133 -9.76 2.53 -1.34
CA LYS A 133 -10.35 3.03 -0.08
C LYS A 133 -10.46 1.87 0.89
N ALA A 134 -10.01 2.08 2.13
CA ALA A 134 -10.28 1.14 3.21
C ALA A 134 -11.79 1.12 3.50
N SER A 135 -12.27 -0.03 3.97
CA SER A 135 -13.65 -0.19 4.41
C SER A 135 -13.87 0.54 5.73
N ASP A 136 -15.10 1.01 5.95
CA ASP A 136 -15.43 1.72 7.18
C ASP A 136 -15.22 0.84 8.42
N VAL A 137 -14.66 1.44 9.46
CA VAL A 137 -14.42 0.80 10.77
C VAL A 137 -15.37 1.42 11.80
N SER A 138 -16.09 0.59 12.55
CA SER A 138 -16.94 1.00 13.68
C SER A 138 -16.22 0.75 15.01
N ASP A 139 -16.83 -0.06 15.89
CA ASP A 139 -16.29 -0.67 17.10
C ASP A 139 -15.32 -1.83 16.80
N ARG A 140 -15.39 -2.40 15.60
CA ARG A 140 -14.50 -3.47 15.13
C ARG A 140 -13.95 -3.16 13.75
N VAL A 141 -12.75 -3.64 13.50
CA VAL A 141 -12.21 -3.79 12.16
C VAL A 141 -12.69 -5.13 11.62
N VAL A 142 -13.37 -5.13 10.47
CA VAL A 142 -14.05 -6.31 9.94
C VAL A 142 -13.78 -6.44 8.45
N SER A 143 -13.45 -7.65 8.00
CA SER A 143 -13.44 -8.02 6.59
C SER A 143 -13.93 -9.45 6.40
N GLY A 144 -15.12 -9.60 5.84
CA GLY A 144 -15.80 -10.90 5.76
C GLY A 144 -15.91 -11.53 7.15
N PRO A 145 -15.52 -12.80 7.35
CA PRO A 145 -15.57 -13.47 8.65
C PRO A 145 -14.52 -13.02 9.66
N LEU A 146 -13.47 -12.33 9.24
CA LEU A 146 -12.36 -11.98 10.12
C LEU A 146 -12.55 -10.59 10.74
N SER A 147 -12.30 -10.48 12.04
CA SER A 147 -12.36 -9.19 12.74
C SER A 147 -11.46 -9.10 13.96
N PHE A 148 -11.17 -7.88 14.39
CA PHE A 148 -10.62 -7.58 15.73
C PHE A 148 -11.25 -6.27 16.28
N PRO A 149 -11.34 -6.09 17.60
CA PRO A 149 -11.91 -4.87 18.17
C PRO A 149 -10.93 -3.69 18.09
N ILE A 150 -11.43 -2.47 17.94
CA ILE A 150 -10.57 -1.27 17.94
C ILE A 150 -9.80 -1.11 19.25
N SER A 151 -10.33 -1.63 20.37
CA SER A 151 -9.67 -1.63 21.67
C SER A 151 -8.42 -2.50 21.72
N ALA A 152 -8.17 -3.36 20.71
CA ALA A 152 -6.94 -4.14 20.62
C ALA A 152 -5.72 -3.27 20.26
N ALA A 153 -5.93 -2.10 19.66
CA ALA A 153 -4.90 -1.11 19.34
C ALA A 153 -5.30 0.29 19.85
N PRO A 154 -5.21 0.54 21.17
CA PRO A 154 -5.62 1.81 21.75
C PRO A 154 -4.84 2.99 21.16
N GLY A 155 -5.57 4.03 20.76
CA GLY A 155 -4.99 5.28 20.23
C GLY A 155 -4.60 5.23 18.74
N TRP A 156 -4.68 4.07 18.09
CA TRP A 156 -4.45 3.98 16.64
C TRP A 156 -5.64 4.56 15.89
N VAL A 157 -5.36 5.11 14.70
CA VAL A 157 -6.38 5.74 13.85
C VAL A 157 -6.81 4.80 12.73
N LYS A 158 -8.02 4.99 12.21
CA LYS A 158 -8.53 4.18 11.10
C LYS A 158 -7.71 4.43 9.84
N GLU A 159 -7.35 3.36 9.14
CA GLU A 159 -6.79 3.47 7.80
C GLU A 159 -7.86 4.04 6.86
N THR A 160 -7.45 4.98 5.99
CA THR A 160 -8.35 5.52 4.96
C THR A 160 -8.09 4.90 3.59
N TYR A 161 -6.93 4.27 3.41
CA TYR A 161 -6.52 3.63 2.16
C TYR A 161 -5.76 2.32 2.43
N THR A 162 -5.93 1.36 1.53
CA THR A 162 -5.26 0.04 1.57
C THR A 162 -4.11 0.05 0.59
N VAL A 163 -2.92 -0.35 1.05
CA VAL A 163 -1.70 -0.39 0.21
C VAL A 163 -1.41 -1.76 -0.38
N TYR A 164 -2.08 -2.80 0.12
CA TYR A 164 -1.99 -4.15 -0.41
C TYR A 164 -2.97 -4.37 -1.56
N ALA A 165 -2.42 -4.62 -2.76
CA ALA A 165 -3.17 -4.73 -4.01
C ALA A 165 -4.08 -5.97 -4.09
N GLN A 166 -3.63 -7.10 -3.53
CA GLN A 166 -4.33 -8.38 -3.62
C GLN A 166 -5.32 -8.55 -2.46
N SER A 167 -6.12 -7.50 -2.23
CA SER A 167 -7.13 -7.45 -1.18
C SER A 167 -8.51 -7.05 -1.69
N LYS A 168 -9.54 -7.53 -1.00
CA LYS A 168 -10.93 -7.05 -1.09
C LYS A 168 -11.41 -6.68 0.30
N ALA A 169 -12.19 -5.60 0.35
CA ALA A 169 -12.83 -5.12 1.58
C ALA A 169 -11.86 -5.03 2.76
N ALA A 170 -10.62 -4.59 2.51
CA ALA A 170 -9.65 -4.41 3.59
C ALA A 170 -10.07 -3.28 4.51
N ALA A 171 -9.81 -3.45 5.80
CA ALA A 171 -10.03 -2.46 6.84
C ALA A 171 -8.89 -2.61 7.85
N GLY A 172 -8.44 -1.50 8.42
CA GLY A 172 -7.34 -1.53 9.36
C GLY A 172 -7.22 -0.31 10.25
N LEU A 173 -6.26 -0.39 11.16
CA LEU A 173 -5.83 0.70 12.02
C LEU A 173 -4.34 0.94 11.77
N GLN A 174 -3.94 2.21 11.84
CA GLN A 174 -2.56 2.64 11.66
C GLN A 174 -2.12 3.59 12.78
N GLN A 175 -0.80 3.62 12.99
CA GLN A 175 -0.16 4.57 13.90
C GLN A 175 1.04 5.20 13.18
N ALA A 176 1.03 6.52 13.04
CA ALA A 176 2.18 7.24 12.48
C ALA A 176 3.38 7.15 13.43
N ILE A 177 4.56 7.00 12.86
CA ILE A 177 5.82 7.05 13.60
C ILE A 177 6.28 8.50 13.70
N PRO A 178 6.47 9.06 14.91
CA PRO A 178 6.82 10.47 15.07
C PRO A 178 8.08 10.86 14.29
N GLY A 179 8.01 12.01 13.60
CA GLY A 179 9.16 12.63 12.94
C GLY A 179 9.55 12.03 11.58
N GLN A 180 8.79 11.09 11.04
CA GLN A 180 9.05 10.49 9.73
C GLN A 180 7.77 10.10 9.01
N ASN A 181 7.84 9.99 7.68
CA ASN A 181 6.73 9.49 6.88
C ASN A 181 6.73 7.95 6.89
N TRP A 182 6.47 7.37 8.06
CA TRP A 182 6.42 5.93 8.30
C TRP A 182 5.28 5.62 9.26
N GLN A 183 4.68 4.45 9.15
CA GLN A 183 3.56 4.05 10.01
C GLN A 183 3.58 2.56 10.32
N ALA A 184 3.04 2.20 11.49
CA ALA A 184 2.64 0.84 11.80
C ALA A 184 1.20 0.60 11.30
N GLY A 185 0.85 -0.66 11.08
CA GLY A 185 -0.46 -1.05 10.54
C GLY A 185 -0.94 -2.40 11.06
N ALA A 186 -2.25 -2.51 11.23
CA ALA A 186 -2.97 -3.73 11.54
C ALA A 186 -4.23 -3.77 10.67
N GLU A 187 -4.20 -4.61 9.63
CA GLU A 187 -5.24 -4.70 8.60
C GLU A 187 -5.82 -6.12 8.57
N VAL A 188 -7.12 -6.24 8.30
CA VAL A 188 -7.74 -7.48 7.86
C VAL A 188 -8.37 -7.28 6.48
N GLY A 189 -8.31 -8.30 5.64
CA GLY A 189 -8.87 -8.26 4.30
C GLY A 189 -9.28 -9.63 3.79
N GLN A 190 -9.93 -9.67 2.63
CA GLN A 190 -10.19 -10.90 1.89
C GLN A 190 -9.15 -11.06 0.78
N THR A 191 -8.60 -12.27 0.64
CA THR A 191 -7.69 -12.55 -0.47
C THR A 191 -8.47 -12.54 -1.79
N ASN A 192 -7.84 -12.09 -2.88
CA ASN A 192 -8.50 -11.97 -4.18
C ASN A 192 -7.71 -12.62 -5.33
N PHE A 193 -6.87 -13.61 -5.01
CA PHE A 193 -6.12 -14.39 -5.99
C PHE A 193 -7.03 -15.00 -7.07
N SER A 194 -6.49 -15.12 -8.30
CA SER A 194 -7.22 -15.67 -9.45
C SER A 194 -7.70 -17.10 -9.24
N SER A 195 -7.02 -17.88 -8.41
CA SER A 195 -7.43 -19.19 -7.92
C SER A 195 -7.40 -19.24 -6.39
N LYS A 196 -8.27 -20.05 -5.80
CA LYS A 196 -8.26 -20.28 -4.34
C LYS A 196 -6.97 -21.03 -3.98
N LEU A 197 -6.16 -20.41 -3.14
CA LEU A 197 -4.91 -20.99 -2.63
C LEU A 197 -5.13 -21.61 -1.24
N ASP A 198 -4.35 -22.63 -0.90
CA ASP A 198 -4.20 -23.06 0.50
C ASP A 198 -3.62 -21.88 1.33
N PRO A 199 -4.00 -21.72 2.61
CA PRO A 199 -3.46 -20.64 3.45
C PRO A 199 -1.93 -20.53 3.43
N LYS A 200 -1.18 -21.64 3.39
CA LYS A 200 0.29 -21.60 3.37
C LYS A 200 0.83 -21.00 2.08
N ASP A 201 0.24 -21.38 0.95
CA ASP A 201 0.63 -20.89 -0.38
C ASP A 201 0.24 -19.43 -0.54
N ALA A 202 -0.96 -19.07 -0.08
CA ALA A 202 -1.42 -17.70 -0.01
C ALA A 202 -0.44 -16.85 0.81
N ALA A 203 -0.17 -17.21 2.08
CA ALA A 203 0.70 -16.44 2.96
C ALA A 203 2.10 -16.23 2.37
N SER A 204 2.68 -17.29 1.79
CA SER A 204 3.99 -17.22 1.10
C SER A 204 3.97 -16.28 -0.09
N ARG A 205 2.89 -16.28 -0.88
CA ARG A 205 2.71 -15.41 -2.05
C ARG A 205 2.46 -13.95 -1.66
N MET A 206 1.82 -13.71 -0.52
CA MET A 206 1.50 -12.35 -0.07
C MET A 206 2.75 -11.50 0.18
N MET A 207 3.79 -12.07 0.82
CA MET A 207 4.97 -11.30 1.25
C MET A 207 5.70 -10.54 0.12
N PRO A 208 6.09 -11.17 -1.02
CA PRO A 208 6.69 -10.44 -2.13
C PRO A 208 5.75 -9.39 -2.73
N CYS A 209 4.44 -9.63 -2.74
CA CYS A 209 3.46 -8.65 -3.23
C CYS A 209 3.28 -7.47 -2.28
N ILE A 210 3.40 -7.67 -0.97
CA ILE A 210 3.42 -6.59 0.01
C ILE A 210 4.64 -5.71 -0.23
N ALA A 211 5.84 -6.30 -0.36
CA ALA A 211 7.07 -5.55 -0.61
C ALA A 211 7.05 -4.78 -1.96
N ALA A 212 6.34 -5.29 -2.97
CA ALA A 212 6.16 -4.60 -4.25
C ALA A 212 5.02 -3.55 -4.23
N GLY A 213 4.22 -3.53 -3.16
CA GLY A 213 3.03 -2.68 -3.03
C GLY A 213 3.32 -1.21 -2.77
N ALA A 214 2.28 -0.38 -2.79
CA ALA A 214 2.38 1.08 -2.68
C ALA A 214 3.01 1.57 -1.37
N GLY A 215 2.97 0.76 -0.31
CA GLY A 215 3.62 1.07 0.97
C GLY A 215 5.15 1.03 0.92
N TYR A 216 5.73 0.30 -0.03
CA TYR A 216 7.17 0.01 -0.08
C TYR A 216 7.83 0.31 -1.44
N ASN A 217 7.07 0.45 -2.52
CA ASN A 217 7.64 0.52 -3.88
C ASN A 217 8.64 1.69 -4.09
N SER A 218 8.49 2.79 -3.36
CA SER A 218 9.38 3.95 -3.42
C SER A 218 10.50 3.93 -2.38
N THR A 219 10.70 2.80 -1.69
CA THR A 219 11.59 2.71 -0.52
C THR A 219 12.76 1.75 -0.69
N ASN A 220 13.04 1.32 -1.93
CA ASN A 220 14.05 0.31 -2.27
C ASN A 220 13.99 -0.93 -1.35
N PRO A 221 12.83 -1.62 -1.29
CA PRO A 221 12.55 -2.62 -0.29
C PRO A 221 13.37 -3.89 -0.52
N ARG A 222 13.80 -4.54 0.57
CA ARG A 222 14.47 -5.84 0.55
C ARG A 222 13.88 -6.76 1.60
N ILE A 223 13.36 -7.90 1.15
CA ILE A 223 12.89 -8.95 2.04
C ILE A 223 14.09 -9.72 2.59
N THR A 224 14.17 -9.85 3.90
CA THR A 224 15.13 -10.70 4.62
C THR A 224 14.39 -11.52 5.67
N ASP A 225 14.99 -12.60 6.13
CA ASP A 225 14.45 -13.43 7.23
C ASP A 225 13.01 -13.93 6.98
N LEU A 226 12.67 -14.23 5.72
CA LEU A 226 11.36 -14.81 5.39
C LEU A 226 11.23 -16.19 6.03
N SER A 227 10.26 -16.34 6.92
CA SER A 227 9.97 -17.60 7.59
C SER A 227 9.34 -18.61 6.64
N GLN A 228 9.52 -19.90 6.95
CA GLN A 228 8.65 -20.92 6.38
C GLN A 228 7.19 -20.72 6.88
N PRO A 229 6.18 -21.13 6.11
CA PRO A 229 4.79 -21.07 6.54
C PRO A 229 4.54 -21.97 7.75
N GLU A 230 4.08 -21.36 8.83
CA GLU A 230 3.71 -22.03 10.07
C GLU A 230 2.20 -22.30 10.07
N ALA A 231 1.79 -23.55 10.33
CA ALA A 231 0.38 -23.86 10.54
C ALA A 231 -0.06 -23.35 11.92
N VAL A 232 -1.11 -22.54 11.96
CA VAL A 232 -1.67 -21.94 13.18
C VAL A 232 -3.19 -22.06 13.19
N THR A 233 -3.84 -21.58 14.25
CA THR A 233 -5.29 -21.43 14.29
C THR A 233 -5.66 -20.01 14.68
N VAL A 234 -6.76 -19.50 14.12
CA VAL A 234 -7.37 -18.23 14.52
C VAL A 234 -8.80 -18.54 14.94
N ASP A 235 -9.11 -18.36 16.22
CA ASP A 235 -10.44 -18.66 16.79
C ASP A 235 -10.93 -20.09 16.47
N GLY A 236 -9.99 -21.05 16.43
CA GLY A 236 -10.25 -22.46 16.09
C GLY A 236 -10.32 -22.77 14.60
N VAL A 237 -10.22 -21.77 13.72
CA VAL A 237 -10.18 -21.96 12.26
C VAL A 237 -8.74 -22.17 11.80
N PRO A 238 -8.45 -23.17 10.94
CA PRO A 238 -7.12 -23.39 10.39
C PRO A 238 -6.59 -22.14 9.68
N ALA A 239 -5.30 -21.84 9.88
CA ALA A 239 -4.64 -20.71 9.29
C ALA A 239 -3.15 -21.02 9.04
N ALA A 240 -2.50 -20.16 8.27
CA ALA A 240 -1.06 -20.20 8.09
C ALA A 240 -0.46 -18.82 8.33
N LYS A 241 0.72 -18.78 8.94
CA LYS A 241 1.44 -17.55 9.27
C LYS A 241 2.80 -17.55 8.59
N VAL A 242 3.17 -16.42 8.01
CA VAL A 242 4.56 -16.11 7.62
C VAL A 242 4.96 -14.77 8.19
N SER A 243 6.25 -14.62 8.47
CA SER A 243 6.84 -13.33 8.83
C SER A 243 8.09 -13.08 8.01
N ALA A 244 8.40 -11.82 7.75
CA ALA A 244 9.67 -11.41 7.16
C ALA A 244 10.05 -10.01 7.65
N LYS A 245 11.33 -9.66 7.52
CA LYS A 245 11.75 -8.26 7.58
C LYS A 245 11.71 -7.67 6.17
N ILE A 246 11.04 -6.55 6.01
CA ILE A 246 11.12 -5.73 4.80
C ILE A 246 11.98 -4.52 5.14
N LEU A 247 13.27 -4.59 4.80
CA LEU A 247 14.22 -3.51 5.00
C LEU A 247 14.01 -2.44 3.94
N VAL A 248 14.15 -1.17 4.32
CA VAL A 248 13.92 -0.03 3.44
C VAL A 248 15.09 0.94 3.46
N SER A 249 15.20 1.73 2.40
CA SER A 249 16.17 2.81 2.28
C SER A 249 15.54 3.94 1.46
N THR A 250 15.14 5.00 2.14
CA THR A 250 14.54 6.18 1.52
C THR A 250 14.84 7.44 2.33
N GLN A 251 14.80 8.60 1.68
CA GLN A 251 15.12 9.87 2.31
C GLN A 251 14.05 10.24 3.36
N GLY A 252 14.48 10.68 4.54
CA GLY A 252 13.57 11.14 5.59
C GLY A 252 12.91 10.04 6.42
N VAL A 253 13.26 8.77 6.19
CA VAL A 253 12.86 7.63 7.03
C VAL A 253 14.10 7.09 7.73
N THR A 254 14.06 7.09 9.06
CA THR A 254 15.14 6.55 9.91
C THR A 254 14.86 5.13 10.38
N THR A 255 13.60 4.70 10.31
CA THR A 255 13.21 3.31 10.57
C THR A 255 13.90 2.38 9.56
N PRO A 256 14.58 1.30 10.01
CA PRO A 256 15.27 0.37 9.10
C PRO A 256 14.34 -0.38 8.13
N GLY A 257 13.06 -0.44 8.45
CA GLY A 257 12.03 -1.21 7.75
C GLY A 257 11.05 -1.78 8.76
N ASP A 258 10.32 -2.81 8.35
CA ASP A 258 9.29 -3.44 9.18
C ASP A 258 9.55 -4.94 9.36
N ILE A 259 9.11 -5.48 10.49
CA ILE A 259 8.75 -6.88 10.62
C ILE A 259 7.29 -6.98 10.17
N VAL A 260 7.07 -7.67 9.06
CA VAL A 260 5.74 -7.91 8.51
C VAL A 260 5.31 -9.32 8.86
N THR A 261 4.11 -9.45 9.42
CA THR A 261 3.46 -10.74 9.68
C THR A 261 2.17 -10.83 8.88
N VAL A 262 2.03 -11.93 8.15
CA VAL A 262 0.81 -12.27 7.41
C VAL A 262 0.23 -13.54 8.00
N ILE A 263 -1.06 -13.50 8.34
CA ILE A 263 -1.82 -14.67 8.78
C ILE A 263 -2.97 -14.87 7.80
N VAL A 264 -2.96 -15.94 7.01
CA VAL A 264 -4.07 -16.30 6.12
C VAL A 264 -4.95 -17.33 6.80
N VAL A 265 -6.24 -17.05 6.89
CA VAL A 265 -7.24 -17.88 7.57
C VAL A 265 -8.06 -18.65 6.54
N ALA A 266 -8.25 -19.95 6.76
CA ALA A 266 -9.03 -20.85 5.91
C ALA A 266 -10.56 -20.62 6.02
N SER A 267 -10.98 -19.36 6.14
CA SER A 267 -12.39 -18.96 6.18
C SER A 267 -13.01 -18.97 4.78
N ALA A 268 -14.33 -18.77 4.72
CA ALA A 268 -15.07 -18.55 3.47
C ALA A 268 -15.84 -17.23 3.57
N PRO A 269 -15.52 -16.20 2.75
CA PRO A 269 -14.33 -16.10 1.87
C PRO A 269 -13.01 -16.20 2.63
N GLN A 270 -11.91 -16.55 1.94
CA GLN A 270 -10.57 -16.62 2.56
C GLN A 270 -10.14 -15.21 2.98
N THR A 271 -9.70 -15.09 4.23
CA THR A 271 -9.30 -13.82 4.83
C THR A 271 -7.84 -13.84 5.23
N TYR A 272 -7.28 -12.65 5.44
CA TYR A 272 -5.94 -12.48 5.97
C TYR A 272 -5.91 -11.38 7.02
N ALA A 273 -4.97 -11.48 7.96
CA ALA A 273 -4.49 -10.37 8.77
C ALA A 273 -3.07 -9.99 8.32
N LEU A 274 -2.83 -8.69 8.17
CA LEU A 274 -1.54 -8.09 7.83
C LEU A 274 -1.13 -7.17 8.99
N LEU A 275 0.01 -7.47 9.60
CA LEU A 275 0.57 -6.72 10.70
C LEU A 275 1.92 -6.15 10.26
N VAL A 276 2.08 -4.84 10.39
CA VAL A 276 3.27 -4.10 9.98
C VAL A 276 3.88 -3.47 11.22
N GLU A 277 5.01 -4.02 11.67
CA GLU A 277 5.74 -3.59 12.85
C GLU A 277 7.04 -2.86 12.45
N PRO A 278 7.10 -1.53 12.58
CA PRO A 278 8.34 -0.78 12.46
C PRO A 278 9.44 -1.34 13.37
N ILE A 279 10.60 -1.65 12.78
CA ILE A 279 11.73 -2.22 13.50
C ILE A 279 12.24 -1.23 14.54
N GLY A 280 12.32 -1.68 15.80
CA GLY A 280 12.81 -0.88 16.93
C GLY A 280 11.73 -0.25 17.81
N PHE A 281 10.45 -0.61 17.63
CA PHE A 281 9.33 -0.05 18.37
C PHE A 281 8.59 -1.12 19.22
N PRO A 282 9.09 -1.46 20.43
CA PRO A 282 8.55 -2.56 21.24
C PRO A 282 7.09 -2.34 21.69
N ASP A 283 6.68 -1.08 21.88
CA ASP A 283 5.29 -0.74 22.21
C ASP A 283 4.33 -1.13 21.08
N ILE A 284 4.77 -0.99 19.82
CA ILE A 284 4.01 -1.43 18.65
C ILE A 284 3.95 -2.96 18.61
N SER A 285 5.04 -3.67 18.91
CA SER A 285 5.06 -5.14 18.98
C SER A 285 4.01 -5.65 19.98
N ALA A 286 3.88 -5.00 21.14
CA ALA A 286 2.88 -5.35 22.15
C ALA A 286 1.44 -5.15 21.66
N VAL A 287 1.18 -4.05 20.94
CA VAL A 287 -0.13 -3.77 20.33
C VAL A 287 -0.48 -4.81 19.27
N LEU A 288 0.44 -5.12 18.35
CA LEU A 288 0.20 -6.10 17.29
C LEU A 288 0.02 -7.53 17.82
N LYS A 289 0.69 -7.87 18.93
CA LYS A 289 0.41 -9.11 19.68
C LYS A 289 -1.01 -9.13 20.22
N SER A 290 -1.46 -8.04 20.86
CA SER A 290 -2.83 -7.87 21.35
C SER A 290 -3.86 -8.00 20.22
N VAL A 291 -3.62 -7.39 19.05
CA VAL A 291 -4.47 -7.54 17.87
C VAL A 291 -4.56 -9.00 17.45
N THR A 292 -3.41 -9.69 17.34
CA THR A 292 -3.36 -11.10 16.93
C THR A 292 -4.16 -12.01 17.87
N GLU A 293 -4.03 -11.81 19.18
CA GLU A 293 -4.74 -12.58 20.22
C GLU A 293 -6.26 -12.34 20.19
N GLN A 294 -6.69 -11.18 19.70
CA GLN A 294 -8.10 -10.77 19.64
C GLN A 294 -8.76 -10.96 18.27
N LEU A 295 -8.05 -11.59 17.32
CA LEU A 295 -8.64 -12.00 16.04
C LEU A 295 -9.78 -12.99 16.30
N LYS A 296 -10.92 -12.73 15.64
CA LYS A 296 -12.13 -13.55 15.69
C LYS A 296 -12.59 -13.92 14.31
N VAL A 297 -13.09 -15.15 14.17
CA VAL A 297 -13.62 -15.68 12.91
C VAL A 297 -15.09 -16.00 13.11
N ALA A 298 -15.98 -15.23 12.48
CA ALA A 298 -17.40 -15.53 12.45
C ALA A 298 -17.62 -16.85 11.69
N LYS A 299 -18.39 -17.76 12.28
CA LYS A 299 -18.64 -19.10 11.73
C LYS A 299 -19.70 -19.11 10.62
N ASP A 300 -20.48 -18.03 10.51
CA ASP A 300 -21.55 -17.87 9.53
C ASP A 300 -21.52 -16.45 8.95
N VAL A 301 -21.07 -16.31 7.70
CA VAL A 301 -21.14 -15.08 6.90
C VAL A 301 -21.57 -15.42 5.48
#